data_AF-A0A9E3SYA9-F1
#
_entry.id   AF-A0A9E3SYA9-F1
#
_cell.length_a   1.000
_cell.length_b   1.000
_cell.length_c   1.000
_cell.angle_alpha   90.00
_cell.angle_beta   90.00
_cell.angle_gamma   90.00
#
_symmetry.space_group_name_H-M   'P 1'
#
loop_
_entity.id
_entity.type
_entity.pdbx_description
1 polymer ?
#
loop_
_entity_poly.entity_id
_entity_poly.type
_entity_poly.pdbx_seq_one_letter_code
_entity_poly.pdbx_strand_id
1 'polypeptide(L)'
;MNKVIIPNGANAVIAEYKEQLIPEYCGNPLIEALPPIYSQEEIVEKLALYPHYNPEERQLESHYRIHMVQRLFQCFQPLGIHLDLESRISRVIRQGYLARNPFKPSYAESLHDGYKAIQSLKWELSSNESFRTTAAGFTMIGVSGMGKTTAINRVLSLFPQIIVHSQYKNINFSMYQLVWLKLDCPFDGSLKGLCIEFFHKVDDLLGTDYHKKFGVGRKTVDNMLSIISQIARNTALGVLVIDEIQHLNGAKSGGDEKMLNFFVTLVNTIGVPVILIGTTKALSVLQSEFRQARRGSGQGDMIWERLSKDKSWELLINALWDYQWTKKEVPLTPELSDVLYEESQGIIDIAVKLYAMSQIRAILSGREDITANLIRQVAKDNLKLVRPMLEALKSGNIKEIAKYEDICTVDIDFLGFVDKSKQSLDWDMRMKMLQRQQKEKEKEVNLSKKEQAILKLLDLNIDAKKAQKAVEQVLDGEECLEVSEIVIKAVQMISTNDKPKRREKSKLKKMDEKDIRFIVEDGRKNNKSAYESLKEKGFIKQVENDFFKVV
;
A
#
# COMPACT_ATOMS: atom_id res chain seq x y z
N MET A 1 -19.90 17.14 -25.13
CA MET A 1 -20.86 17.17 -24.03
C MET A 1 -20.81 18.50 -23.33
N ASN A 2 -21.82 19.33 -23.58
CA ASN A 2 -21.98 20.63 -22.93
C ASN A 2 -22.29 20.43 -21.43
N LYS A 3 -21.43 20.98 -20.56
CA LYS A 3 -21.58 20.89 -19.10
C LYS A 3 -22.48 22.00 -18.59
N VAL A 4 -23.32 21.67 -17.61
CA VAL A 4 -24.23 22.58 -16.90
C VAL A 4 -24.16 22.29 -15.41
N ILE A 5 -24.38 23.30 -14.56
CA ILE A 5 -24.40 23.14 -13.10
C ILE A 5 -25.86 23.17 -12.66
N ILE A 6 -26.29 22.14 -11.90
CA ILE A 6 -27.61 22.13 -11.29
C ILE A 6 -27.60 23.09 -10.08
N PRO A 7 -28.62 23.96 -9.90
CA PRO A 7 -28.69 24.82 -8.74
C PRO A 7 -28.63 24.01 -7.43
N ASN A 8 -27.64 24.33 -6.57
CA ASN A 8 -27.35 23.60 -5.33
C ASN A 8 -27.05 22.09 -5.54
N GLY A 9 -26.72 21.67 -6.75
CA GLY A 9 -26.41 20.28 -7.10
C GLY A 9 -25.07 20.14 -7.81
N ALA A 10 -24.90 19.01 -8.50
CA ALA A 10 -23.65 18.65 -9.16
C ALA A 10 -23.56 19.15 -10.61
N ASN A 11 -22.40 18.90 -11.22
CA ASN A 11 -22.21 19.06 -12.66
C ASN A 11 -23.03 18.01 -13.42
N ALA A 12 -23.75 18.45 -14.43
CA ALA A 12 -24.53 17.62 -15.34
C ALA A 12 -24.16 17.91 -16.80
N VAL A 13 -24.66 17.06 -17.70
CA VAL A 13 -24.48 17.19 -19.14
C VAL A 13 -25.82 17.46 -19.81
N ILE A 14 -25.85 18.35 -20.79
CA ILE A 14 -27.07 18.58 -21.61
C ILE A 14 -27.27 17.38 -22.54
N ALA A 15 -28.51 16.89 -22.63
CA ALA A 15 -28.86 15.75 -23.47
C ALA A 15 -28.55 16.01 -24.95
N GLU A 16 -27.81 15.08 -25.55
CA GLU A 16 -27.55 15.00 -26.99
C GLU A 16 -28.10 13.65 -27.47
N TYR A 17 -29.19 13.65 -28.23
CA TYR A 17 -29.86 12.42 -28.66
C TYR A 17 -29.24 11.86 -29.94
N LYS A 18 -28.80 10.60 -29.87
CA LYS A 18 -28.13 9.92 -30.97
C LYS A 18 -29.04 8.85 -31.55
N GLU A 19 -28.96 8.69 -32.87
CA GLU A 19 -29.60 7.58 -33.57
C GLU A 19 -29.10 6.24 -33.04
N GLN A 20 -30.02 5.28 -32.89
CA GLN A 20 -29.73 3.94 -32.38
C GLN A 20 -29.85 2.92 -33.51
N LEU A 21 -28.91 1.99 -33.55
CA LEU A 21 -28.95 0.86 -34.49
C LEU A 21 -29.86 -0.26 -33.99
N ILE A 22 -30.03 -0.38 -32.67
CA ILE A 22 -30.85 -1.39 -32.01
C ILE A 22 -32.30 -0.86 -31.97
N PRO A 23 -33.26 -1.51 -32.66
CA PRO A 23 -34.64 -1.01 -32.77
C PRO A 23 -35.32 -0.76 -31.43
N GLU A 24 -35.05 -1.57 -30.41
CA GLU A 24 -35.61 -1.45 -29.07
C GLU A 24 -35.13 -0.19 -28.34
N TYR A 25 -33.98 0.37 -28.72
CA TYR A 25 -33.41 1.59 -28.13
C TYR A 25 -33.92 2.86 -28.81
N CYS A 26 -34.42 2.75 -30.04
CA CYS A 26 -34.99 3.85 -30.79
C CYS A 26 -36.23 4.42 -30.09
N GLY A 27 -36.37 5.74 -30.13
CA GLY A 27 -37.51 6.43 -29.55
C GLY A 27 -37.48 6.57 -28.04
N ASN A 28 -36.38 6.21 -27.38
CA ASN A 28 -36.21 6.35 -25.92
C ASN A 28 -35.17 7.42 -25.58
N PRO A 29 -35.59 8.63 -25.12
CA PRO A 29 -34.65 9.71 -24.84
C PRO A 29 -33.62 9.38 -23.77
N LEU A 30 -33.96 8.50 -22.82
CA LEU A 30 -33.05 8.08 -21.74
C LEU A 30 -31.92 7.18 -22.25
N ILE A 31 -32.11 6.48 -23.38
CA ILE A 31 -31.09 5.64 -24.01
C ILE A 31 -30.33 6.43 -25.07
N GLU A 32 -31.05 7.18 -25.90
CA GLU A 32 -30.47 7.98 -26.99
C GLU A 32 -29.49 9.05 -26.49
N ALA A 33 -29.66 9.53 -25.25
CA ALA A 33 -28.76 10.50 -24.62
C ALA A 33 -27.49 9.88 -23.99
N LEU A 34 -27.39 8.55 -23.89
CA LEU A 34 -26.22 7.88 -23.32
C LEU A 34 -24.99 7.97 -24.26
N PRO A 35 -23.78 7.71 -23.74
CA PRO A 35 -22.62 7.45 -24.59
C PRO A 35 -22.88 6.29 -25.56
N PRO A 36 -22.21 6.22 -26.73
CA PRO A 36 -22.40 5.09 -27.64
C PRO A 36 -21.98 3.77 -26.99
N ILE A 37 -22.41 2.65 -27.57
CA ILE A 37 -21.90 1.34 -27.19
C ILE A 37 -20.48 1.25 -27.77
N TYR A 38 -19.48 1.19 -26.89
CA TYR A 38 -18.08 1.18 -27.27
C TYR A 38 -17.62 -0.20 -27.75
N SER A 39 -16.66 -0.21 -28.67
CA SER A 39 -15.85 -1.38 -29.01
C SER A 39 -14.90 -1.75 -27.87
N GLN A 40 -14.34 -2.97 -27.88
CA GLN A 40 -13.40 -3.40 -26.84
C GLN A 40 -12.14 -2.52 -26.82
N GLU A 41 -11.67 -2.10 -27.99
CA GLU A 41 -10.51 -1.23 -28.18
C GLU A 41 -10.74 0.14 -27.53
N GLU A 42 -11.87 0.77 -27.82
CA GLU A 42 -12.24 2.06 -27.21
C GLU A 42 -12.39 1.97 -25.70
N ILE A 43 -12.91 0.84 -25.17
CA ILE A 43 -13.03 0.63 -23.73
C ILE A 43 -11.63 0.52 -23.11
N VAL A 44 -10.71 -0.23 -23.72
CA VAL A 44 -9.32 -0.31 -23.24
C VAL A 44 -8.70 1.08 -23.18
N GLU A 45 -8.81 1.88 -24.24
CA GLU A 45 -8.25 3.24 -24.28
C GLU A 45 -8.85 4.16 -23.21
N LYS A 46 -10.17 4.11 -23.01
CA LYS A 46 -10.85 4.97 -22.02
C LYS A 46 -10.64 4.53 -20.59
N LEU A 47 -10.54 3.22 -20.35
CA LEU A 47 -10.28 2.68 -19.02
C LEU A 47 -8.80 2.79 -18.64
N ALA A 48 -7.86 2.79 -19.58
CA ALA A 48 -6.45 2.90 -19.27
C ALA A 48 -6.11 4.20 -18.51
N LEU A 49 -5.31 4.10 -17.45
CA LEU A 49 -4.66 5.24 -16.81
C LEU A 49 -3.18 4.94 -16.65
N TYR A 50 -2.35 5.73 -17.32
CA TYR A 50 -0.91 5.64 -17.20
C TYR A 50 -0.43 7.00 -16.71
N PRO A 51 0.03 7.11 -15.45
CA PRO A 51 0.51 8.38 -14.92
C PRO A 51 1.74 8.84 -15.70
N HIS A 52 2.01 10.15 -15.69
CA HIS A 52 3.20 10.66 -16.33
C HIS A 52 4.47 10.08 -15.68
N TYR A 53 5.41 9.66 -16.53
CA TYR A 53 6.72 9.18 -16.15
C TYR A 53 7.75 9.67 -17.16
N ASN A 54 8.85 10.22 -16.65
CA ASN A 54 10.00 10.59 -17.44
C ASN A 54 11.23 9.85 -16.88
N PRO A 55 11.96 9.07 -17.69
CA PRO A 55 13.18 8.38 -17.25
C PRO A 55 14.25 9.27 -16.61
N GLU A 56 14.27 10.57 -16.91
CA GLU A 56 15.17 11.55 -16.29
C GLU A 56 14.86 11.77 -14.80
N GLU A 57 13.61 11.52 -14.35
CA GLU A 57 13.21 11.62 -12.95
C GLU A 57 14.05 10.71 -12.03
N ARG A 58 14.65 9.64 -12.58
CA ARG A 58 15.56 8.73 -11.87
C ARG A 58 16.83 9.41 -11.37
N GLN A 59 17.24 10.51 -12.00
CA GLN A 59 18.44 11.26 -11.62
C GLN A 59 18.17 12.29 -10.51
N LEU A 60 16.90 12.50 -10.13
CA LEU A 60 16.55 13.39 -9.03
C LEU A 60 17.04 12.84 -7.68
N GLU A 61 17.07 13.72 -6.69
CA GLU A 61 17.43 13.33 -5.32
C GLU A 61 16.46 12.30 -4.74
N SER A 62 16.97 11.43 -3.86
CA SER A 62 16.24 10.29 -3.30
C SER A 62 14.90 10.68 -2.66
N HIS A 63 14.88 11.81 -1.96
CA HIS A 63 13.69 12.29 -1.28
C HIS A 63 12.56 12.67 -2.24
N TYR A 64 12.84 13.20 -3.44
CA TYR A 64 11.82 13.44 -4.46
C TYR A 64 11.32 12.15 -5.09
N ARG A 65 12.24 11.24 -5.43
CA ARG A 65 11.92 9.96 -6.08
C ARG A 65 10.97 9.11 -5.24
N ILE A 66 11.12 9.11 -3.91
CA ILE A 66 10.20 8.42 -2.98
C ILE A 66 8.75 8.92 -3.11
N HIS A 67 8.54 10.23 -3.32
CA HIS A 67 7.20 10.76 -3.57
C HIS A 67 6.67 10.35 -4.94
N MET A 68 7.54 10.26 -5.95
CA MET A 68 7.14 9.87 -7.30
C MET A 68 6.71 8.40 -7.40
N VAL A 69 7.29 7.51 -6.58
CA VAL A 69 6.85 6.09 -6.48
C VAL A 69 5.35 5.97 -6.21
N GLN A 70 4.73 6.94 -5.53
CA GLN A 70 3.28 6.94 -5.28
C GLN A 70 2.44 7.00 -6.55
N ARG A 71 3.00 7.44 -7.69
CA ARG A 71 2.30 7.45 -8.98
C ARG A 71 1.90 6.04 -9.42
N LEU A 72 2.59 4.98 -8.97
CA LEU A 72 2.19 3.59 -9.25
C LEU A 72 0.73 3.29 -8.89
N PHE A 73 0.23 3.87 -7.80
CA PHE A 73 -1.15 3.66 -7.33
C PHE A 73 -2.20 4.33 -8.23
N GLN A 74 -1.78 5.15 -9.19
CA GLN A 74 -2.64 5.76 -10.21
C GLN A 74 -2.73 4.90 -11.47
N CYS A 75 -1.82 3.94 -11.66
CA CYS A 75 -1.81 3.09 -12.83
C CYS A 75 -3.05 2.19 -12.84
N PHE A 76 -3.78 2.20 -13.96
CA PHE A 76 -4.92 1.33 -14.20
C PHE A 76 -4.74 0.66 -15.55
N GLN A 77 -4.29 -0.59 -15.53
CA GLN A 77 -4.17 -1.45 -16.71
C GLN A 77 -5.50 -2.18 -16.94
N PRO A 78 -6.22 -1.95 -18.05
CA PRO A 78 -7.43 -2.70 -18.38
C PRO A 78 -7.12 -4.19 -18.58
N LEU A 79 -8.01 -5.04 -18.05
CA LEU A 79 -7.96 -6.50 -18.13
C LEU A 79 -9.31 -7.01 -18.66
N GLY A 80 -9.38 -8.27 -19.09
CA GLY A 80 -10.63 -8.85 -19.61
C GLY A 80 -11.82 -8.72 -18.65
N ILE A 81 -11.57 -8.84 -17.35
CA ILE A 81 -12.61 -8.69 -16.32
C ILE A 81 -13.20 -7.26 -16.27
N HIS A 82 -12.39 -6.24 -16.60
CA HIS A 82 -12.85 -4.85 -16.68
C HIS A 82 -13.73 -4.61 -17.91
N LEU A 83 -13.43 -5.27 -19.04
CA LEU A 83 -14.23 -5.20 -20.26
C LEU A 83 -15.58 -5.89 -20.08
N ASP A 84 -15.60 -7.06 -19.43
CA ASP A 84 -16.86 -7.74 -19.09
C ASP A 84 -17.71 -6.88 -18.13
N LEU A 85 -17.08 -6.22 -17.15
CA LEU A 85 -17.77 -5.30 -16.25
C LEU A 85 -18.43 -4.13 -16.99
N GLU A 86 -17.69 -3.43 -17.86
CA GLU A 86 -18.23 -2.35 -18.68
C GLU A 86 -19.42 -2.84 -19.49
N SER A 87 -19.25 -3.97 -20.17
CA SER A 87 -20.26 -4.52 -21.05
C SER A 87 -21.54 -4.88 -20.29
N ARG A 88 -21.42 -5.44 -19.08
CA ARG A 88 -22.56 -5.71 -18.18
C ARG A 88 -23.23 -4.42 -17.75
N ILE A 89 -22.49 -3.41 -17.29
CA ILE A 89 -23.06 -2.14 -16.82
C ILE A 89 -23.79 -1.42 -17.96
N SER A 90 -23.17 -1.37 -19.15
CA SER A 90 -23.74 -0.75 -20.34
C SER A 90 -25.08 -1.39 -20.73
N ARG A 91 -25.13 -2.74 -20.74
CA ARG A 91 -26.38 -3.50 -20.98
C ARG A 91 -27.41 -3.24 -19.91
N VAL A 92 -27.02 -3.32 -18.64
CA VAL A 92 -27.93 -3.20 -17.49
C VAL A 92 -28.63 -1.84 -17.46
N ILE A 93 -27.89 -0.74 -17.66
CA ILE A 93 -28.47 0.61 -17.73
C ILE A 93 -29.51 0.69 -18.86
N ARG A 94 -29.16 0.24 -20.07
CA ARG A 94 -30.03 0.31 -21.26
C ARG A 94 -31.27 -0.56 -21.15
N GLN A 95 -31.10 -1.80 -20.71
CA GLN A 95 -32.20 -2.73 -20.46
C GLN A 95 -33.15 -2.18 -19.40
N GLY A 96 -32.60 -1.60 -18.33
CA GLY A 96 -33.38 -0.93 -17.29
C GLY A 96 -34.22 0.23 -17.83
N TYR A 97 -33.80 0.92 -18.89
CA TYR A 97 -34.55 2.02 -19.49
C TYR A 97 -35.63 1.60 -20.48
N LEU A 98 -35.62 0.38 -21.02
CA LEU A 98 -36.59 -0.06 -22.03
C LEU A 98 -38.05 0.05 -21.57
N ALA A 99 -38.34 -0.38 -20.34
CA ALA A 99 -39.68 -0.29 -19.75
C ALA A 99 -40.00 1.12 -19.23
N ARG A 100 -38.97 1.96 -19.01
CA ARG A 100 -39.07 3.27 -18.35
C ARG A 100 -39.00 4.46 -19.31
N ASN A 101 -39.45 4.27 -20.55
CA ASN A 101 -39.46 5.35 -21.54
C ASN A 101 -40.50 6.44 -21.13
N PRO A 102 -40.08 7.70 -20.88
CA PRO A 102 -40.99 8.78 -20.48
C PRO A 102 -42.06 9.14 -21.52
N PHE A 103 -41.86 8.74 -22.78
CA PHE A 103 -42.80 8.98 -23.88
C PHE A 103 -43.78 7.82 -24.10
N LYS A 104 -43.83 6.83 -23.20
CA LYS A 104 -44.83 5.76 -23.19
C LYS A 104 -45.86 5.97 -22.07
N PRO A 105 -47.17 5.73 -22.32
CA PRO A 105 -48.22 5.86 -21.29
C PRO A 105 -47.94 5.04 -20.02
N SER A 106 -47.36 3.84 -20.17
CA SER A 106 -47.01 2.95 -19.06
C SER A 106 -46.07 3.60 -18.03
N TYR A 107 -45.20 4.53 -18.46
CA TYR A 107 -44.33 5.25 -17.55
C TYR A 107 -45.12 6.25 -16.69
N ALA A 108 -46.03 7.02 -17.29
CA ALA A 108 -46.88 7.97 -16.59
C ALA A 108 -47.83 7.27 -15.60
N GLU A 109 -48.44 6.14 -16.00
CA GLU A 109 -49.24 5.28 -15.12
C GLU A 109 -48.43 4.83 -13.90
N SER A 110 -47.20 4.36 -14.13
CA SER A 110 -46.34 3.91 -13.04
C SER A 110 -46.06 5.01 -12.01
N LEU A 111 -45.83 6.26 -12.45
CA LEU A 111 -45.59 7.38 -11.54
C LEU A 111 -46.81 7.69 -10.69
N HIS A 112 -48.00 7.64 -11.29
CA HIS A 112 -49.27 7.89 -10.59
C HIS A 112 -49.56 6.83 -9.54
N ASP A 113 -49.38 5.56 -9.88
CA ASP A 113 -49.61 4.44 -8.97
C ASP A 113 -48.64 4.49 -7.77
N GLY A 114 -47.38 4.83 -8.04
CA GLY A 114 -46.40 5.04 -6.98
C GLY A 114 -46.76 6.17 -6.02
N TYR A 115 -47.28 7.28 -6.53
CA TYR A 115 -47.75 8.39 -5.71
C TYR A 115 -48.96 8.00 -4.84
N LYS A 116 -49.95 7.31 -5.42
CA LYS A 116 -51.12 6.80 -4.68
C LYS A 116 -50.74 5.82 -3.57
N ALA A 117 -49.77 4.94 -3.82
CA ALA A 117 -49.28 4.00 -2.81
C ALA A 117 -48.69 4.74 -1.60
N ILE A 118 -47.91 5.80 -1.84
CA ILE A 118 -47.34 6.64 -0.77
C ILE A 118 -48.43 7.37 0.01
N GLN A 119 -49.44 7.94 -0.67
CA GLN A 119 -50.53 8.67 -0.01
C GLN A 119 -51.46 7.78 0.82
N SER A 120 -51.80 6.59 0.30
CA SER A 120 -52.82 5.74 0.90
C SER A 120 -52.33 4.95 2.11
N LEU A 121 -51.01 4.92 2.39
CA LEU A 121 -50.36 4.05 3.39
C LEU A 121 -50.75 2.56 3.23
N LYS A 122 -51.39 2.19 2.11
CA LYS A 122 -51.78 0.84 1.74
C LYS A 122 -50.76 0.33 0.75
N TRP A 123 -49.87 -0.49 1.27
CA TRP A 123 -48.70 -1.01 0.57
C TRP A 123 -49.01 -2.32 -0.17
N GLU A 124 -50.22 -2.47 -0.71
CA GLU A 124 -50.46 -3.51 -1.70
C GLU A 124 -49.66 -3.12 -2.93
N LEU A 125 -48.45 -3.67 -3.03
CA LEU A 125 -47.59 -3.54 -4.19
C LEU A 125 -48.36 -4.08 -5.38
N SER A 126 -49.10 -3.22 -6.08
CA SER A 126 -49.53 -3.49 -7.45
C SER A 126 -48.24 -3.64 -8.25
N SER A 127 -47.82 -4.90 -8.37
CA SER A 127 -46.67 -5.33 -9.10
C SER A 127 -46.87 -4.95 -10.55
N ASN A 128 -46.30 -3.84 -10.99
CA ASN A 128 -46.16 -3.60 -12.42
C ASN A 128 -45.17 -4.65 -12.96
N GLU A 129 -45.69 -5.81 -13.35
CA GLU A 129 -44.94 -6.98 -13.83
C GLU A 129 -44.00 -6.61 -14.99
N SER A 130 -44.37 -5.59 -15.78
CA SER A 130 -43.63 -5.07 -16.92
C SER A 130 -42.26 -4.45 -16.57
N PHE A 131 -42.11 -3.81 -15.39
CA PHE A 131 -40.82 -3.24 -14.95
C PHE A 131 -39.94 -4.28 -14.25
N ARG A 132 -40.55 -5.31 -13.61
CA ARG A 132 -39.81 -6.35 -12.90
C ARG A 132 -38.87 -7.14 -13.80
N THR A 133 -39.32 -7.44 -15.03
CA THR A 133 -38.55 -8.26 -15.98
C THR A 133 -37.35 -7.52 -16.58
N THR A 134 -37.36 -6.18 -16.56
CA THR A 134 -36.31 -5.34 -17.17
C THR A 134 -35.34 -4.72 -16.16
N ALA A 135 -35.65 -4.75 -14.85
CA ALA A 135 -34.80 -4.27 -13.74
C ALA A 135 -33.67 -5.25 -13.37
N ALA A 136 -33.03 -5.80 -14.40
CA ALA A 136 -32.02 -6.83 -14.36
C ALA A 136 -30.68 -6.34 -13.75
N GLY A 137 -30.41 -6.67 -12.49
CA GLY A 137 -29.12 -6.41 -11.82
C GLY A 137 -28.15 -7.61 -11.85
N PHE A 138 -26.97 -7.44 -11.25
CA PHE A 138 -26.01 -8.52 -10.97
C PHE A 138 -25.23 -8.23 -9.67
N THR A 139 -24.56 -9.24 -9.12
CA THR A 139 -23.68 -9.06 -7.96
C THR A 139 -22.24 -9.31 -8.38
N MET A 140 -21.36 -8.44 -7.93
CA MET A 140 -19.92 -8.59 -8.02
C MET A 140 -19.38 -9.04 -6.67
N ILE A 141 -18.84 -10.26 -6.62
CA ILE A 141 -18.23 -10.79 -5.40
C ILE A 141 -16.76 -11.02 -5.65
N GLY A 142 -15.91 -10.58 -4.72
CA GLY A 142 -14.54 -11.04 -4.78
C GLY A 142 -13.68 -10.67 -3.61
N VAL A 143 -12.43 -11.09 -3.71
CA VAL A 143 -11.39 -10.85 -2.73
C VAL A 143 -11.13 -9.34 -2.60
N SER A 144 -10.91 -8.86 -1.38
CA SER A 144 -10.56 -7.45 -1.14
C SER A 144 -9.13 -7.17 -1.61
N GLY A 145 -8.86 -5.94 -2.06
CA GLY A 145 -7.59 -5.58 -2.70
C GLY A 145 -7.44 -5.98 -4.17
N MET A 146 -8.49 -6.52 -4.82
CA MET A 146 -8.49 -6.83 -6.26
C MET A 146 -8.92 -5.66 -7.17
N GLY A 147 -9.22 -4.49 -6.61
CA GLY A 147 -9.61 -3.31 -7.38
C GLY A 147 -11.08 -3.26 -7.82
N LYS A 148 -12.00 -4.00 -7.18
CA LYS A 148 -13.45 -4.01 -7.49
C LYS A 148 -14.04 -2.59 -7.53
N THR A 149 -13.92 -1.85 -6.43
CA THR A 149 -14.43 -0.48 -6.30
C THR A 149 -13.76 0.47 -7.29
N THR A 150 -12.44 0.34 -7.50
CA THR A 150 -11.70 1.12 -8.49
C THR A 150 -12.23 0.86 -9.90
N ALA A 151 -12.43 -0.40 -10.28
CA ALA A 151 -12.95 -0.79 -11.58
C ALA A 151 -14.38 -0.29 -11.81
N ILE A 152 -15.25 -0.42 -10.80
CA ILE A 152 -16.62 0.11 -10.84
C ILE A 152 -16.63 1.61 -11.05
N ASN A 153 -15.89 2.36 -10.24
CA ASN A 153 -15.82 3.82 -10.36
C ASN A 153 -15.28 4.25 -11.74
N ARG A 154 -14.30 3.51 -12.27
CA ARG A 154 -13.70 3.74 -13.58
C ARG A 154 -14.67 3.48 -14.73
N VAL A 155 -15.45 2.41 -14.64
CA VAL A 155 -16.48 2.10 -15.65
C VAL A 155 -17.63 3.09 -15.58
N LEU A 156 -18.11 3.43 -14.38
CA LEU A 156 -19.19 4.40 -14.21
C LEU A 156 -18.81 5.79 -14.74
N SER A 157 -17.53 6.18 -14.66
CA SER A 157 -17.07 7.47 -15.19
C SER A 157 -17.14 7.59 -16.71
N LEU A 158 -17.29 6.47 -17.44
CA LEU A 158 -17.58 6.46 -18.88
C LEU A 158 -18.99 6.99 -19.20
N PHE A 159 -19.88 6.98 -18.21
CA PHE A 159 -21.24 7.47 -18.31
C PHE A 159 -21.38 8.80 -17.57
N PRO A 160 -22.02 9.82 -18.18
CA PRO A 160 -22.34 11.05 -17.45
C PRO A 160 -23.24 10.69 -16.26
N GLN A 161 -22.91 11.19 -15.07
CA GLN A 161 -23.69 10.86 -13.88
C GLN A 161 -25.11 11.43 -13.97
N ILE A 162 -25.25 12.65 -14.51
CA ILE A 162 -26.53 13.34 -14.66
C ILE A 162 -26.64 13.91 -16.08
N ILE A 163 -27.79 13.68 -16.71
CA ILE A 163 -28.16 14.25 -17.99
C ILE A 163 -29.39 15.16 -17.79
N VAL A 164 -29.34 16.37 -18.36
CA VAL A 164 -30.44 17.34 -18.34
C VAL A 164 -31.14 17.33 -19.69
N HIS A 165 -32.42 16.99 -19.68
CA HIS A 165 -33.30 17.07 -20.83
C HIS A 165 -34.10 18.38 -20.78
N SER A 166 -34.18 19.06 -21.92
CA SER A 166 -35.02 20.27 -22.11
C SER A 166 -36.04 20.08 -23.23
N GLN A 167 -35.67 19.37 -24.28
CA GLN A 167 -36.50 19.10 -25.45
C GLN A 167 -36.15 17.73 -26.02
N TYR A 168 -37.12 17.02 -26.59
CA TYR A 168 -36.92 15.76 -27.33
C TYR A 168 -37.91 15.69 -28.49
N LYS A 169 -37.44 15.46 -29.72
CA LYS A 169 -38.27 15.45 -30.95
C LYS A 169 -39.23 16.65 -31.05
N ASN A 170 -38.70 17.85 -30.79
CA ASN A 170 -39.43 19.12 -30.75
C ASN A 170 -40.50 19.24 -29.64
N ILE A 171 -40.60 18.29 -28.72
CA ILE A 171 -41.49 18.32 -27.56
C ILE A 171 -40.69 18.81 -26.35
N ASN A 172 -41.24 19.78 -25.61
CA ASN A 172 -40.64 20.22 -24.35
C ASN A 172 -40.60 19.06 -23.37
N PHE A 173 -39.40 18.73 -22.89
CA PHE A 173 -39.15 17.58 -22.04
C PHE A 173 -38.15 17.98 -20.97
N SER A 174 -38.65 18.55 -19.87
CA SER A 174 -37.84 19.00 -18.74
C SER A 174 -37.67 17.88 -17.73
N MET A 175 -36.50 17.25 -17.72
CA MET A 175 -36.23 16.12 -16.82
C MET A 175 -34.74 16.04 -16.47
N TYR A 176 -34.45 15.64 -15.23
CA TYR A 176 -33.13 15.16 -14.85
C TYR A 176 -33.11 13.64 -14.94
N GLN A 177 -32.16 13.12 -15.71
CA GLN A 177 -31.81 11.71 -15.77
C GLN A 177 -30.56 11.46 -14.94
N LEU A 178 -30.72 10.78 -13.81
CA LEU A 178 -29.61 10.29 -13.00
C LEU A 178 -29.16 8.94 -13.56
N VAL A 179 -28.07 8.88 -14.31
CA VAL A 179 -27.67 7.63 -15.01
C VAL A 179 -27.21 6.56 -14.03
N TRP A 180 -26.49 6.94 -12.98
CA TRP A 180 -26.02 6.02 -11.96
C TRP A 180 -25.94 6.69 -10.59
N LEU A 181 -26.17 5.91 -9.55
CA LEU A 181 -25.97 6.29 -8.15
C LEU A 181 -25.19 5.20 -7.45
N LYS A 182 -24.04 5.54 -6.85
CA LYS A 182 -23.25 4.61 -6.04
C LYS A 182 -23.41 4.99 -4.56
N LEU A 183 -23.70 3.99 -3.75
CA LEU A 183 -23.75 4.07 -2.29
C LEU A 183 -22.73 3.10 -1.71
N ASP A 184 -22.03 3.53 -0.66
CA ASP A 184 -21.24 2.64 0.17
C ASP A 184 -22.07 2.31 1.42
N CYS A 185 -22.05 1.05 1.88
CA CYS A 185 -22.80 0.70 3.08
C CYS A 185 -22.31 1.51 4.30
N PRO A 186 -23.23 2.02 5.14
CA PRO A 186 -22.87 2.93 6.21
C PRO A 186 -22.07 2.23 7.32
N PHE A 187 -21.21 2.98 8.01
CA PHE A 187 -20.39 2.47 9.12
C PHE A 187 -21.21 1.93 10.30
N ASP A 188 -22.43 2.43 10.50
CA ASP A 188 -23.33 1.91 11.52
C ASP A 188 -23.86 0.50 11.17
N GLY A 189 -23.71 0.08 9.91
CA GLY A 189 -24.12 -1.20 9.36
C GLY A 189 -25.63 -1.39 9.28
N SER A 190 -26.42 -0.30 9.30
CA SER A 190 -27.88 -0.35 9.35
C SER A 190 -28.56 -0.13 7.99
N LEU A 191 -29.65 -0.85 7.74
CA LEU A 191 -30.48 -0.67 6.53
C LEU A 191 -31.11 0.74 6.46
N LYS A 192 -31.46 1.31 7.61
CA LYS A 192 -32.00 2.68 7.68
C LYS A 192 -30.93 3.70 7.31
N GLY A 193 -29.69 3.50 7.74
CA GLY A 193 -28.54 4.32 7.34
C GLY A 193 -28.33 4.31 5.83
N LEU A 194 -28.46 3.15 5.18
CA LEU A 194 -28.36 3.03 3.73
C LEU A 194 -29.46 3.82 2.99
N CYS A 195 -30.70 3.78 3.47
CA CYS A 195 -31.78 4.60 2.92
C CYS A 195 -31.54 6.11 3.11
N ILE A 196 -30.99 6.51 4.25
CA ILE A 196 -30.64 7.90 4.54
C ILE A 196 -29.52 8.38 3.59
N GLU A 197 -28.51 7.55 3.37
CA GLU A 197 -27.41 7.81 2.44
C GLU A 197 -27.92 7.99 1.00
N PHE A 198 -28.89 7.17 0.57
CA PHE A 198 -29.55 7.36 -0.72
C PHE A 198 -30.15 8.78 -0.84
N PHE A 199 -30.92 9.23 0.17
CA PHE A 199 -31.54 10.55 0.13
C PHE A 199 -30.49 11.67 0.08
N HIS A 200 -29.44 11.56 0.90
CA HIS A 200 -28.34 12.52 0.90
C HIS A 200 -27.66 12.62 -0.47
N LYS A 201 -27.29 11.48 -1.06
CA LYS A 201 -26.59 11.48 -2.36
C LYS A 201 -27.45 12.04 -3.48
N VAL A 202 -28.75 11.78 -3.47
CA VAL A 202 -29.65 12.40 -4.46
C VAL A 202 -29.76 13.90 -4.24
N ASP A 203 -29.85 14.37 -3.00
CA ASP A 203 -29.88 15.79 -2.65
C ASP A 203 -28.60 16.51 -3.10
N ASP A 204 -27.43 15.93 -2.82
CA ASP A 204 -26.12 16.49 -3.23
C ASP A 204 -26.00 16.60 -4.76
N LEU A 205 -26.58 15.64 -5.50
CA LEU A 205 -26.50 15.59 -6.95
C LEU A 205 -27.50 16.52 -7.63
N LEU A 206 -28.74 16.57 -7.14
CA LEU A 206 -29.86 17.24 -7.82
C LEU A 206 -30.32 18.53 -7.12
N GLY A 207 -29.71 18.92 -5.99
CA GLY A 207 -30.09 20.10 -5.21
C GLY A 207 -31.47 19.96 -4.54
N THR A 208 -31.91 18.72 -4.29
CA THR A 208 -33.20 18.43 -3.64
C THR A 208 -33.11 18.44 -2.12
N ASP A 209 -34.22 18.19 -1.43
CA ASP A 209 -34.33 18.19 0.03
C ASP A 209 -34.99 16.90 0.58
N TYR A 210 -34.78 15.78 -0.09
CA TYR A 210 -35.33 14.48 0.27
C TYR A 210 -34.87 14.01 1.64
N HIS A 211 -33.61 14.23 2.02
CA HIS A 211 -33.11 13.85 3.33
C HIS A 211 -33.88 14.58 4.44
N LYS A 212 -34.07 15.90 4.30
CA LYS A 212 -34.83 16.69 5.29
C LYS A 212 -36.29 16.23 5.38
N LYS A 213 -36.91 15.88 4.24
CA LYS A 213 -38.31 15.43 4.17
C LYS A 213 -38.53 13.99 4.64
N PHE A 214 -37.60 13.09 4.33
CA PHE A 214 -37.80 11.64 4.42
C PHE A 214 -36.77 10.91 5.28
N GLY A 215 -35.56 11.45 5.43
CA GLY A 215 -34.51 10.92 6.31
C GLY A 215 -34.71 11.27 7.78
N VAL A 216 -35.30 12.43 8.08
CA VAL A 216 -35.56 12.88 9.46
C VAL A 216 -36.87 12.28 10.00
N GLY A 217 -36.80 11.61 11.16
CA GLY A 217 -37.98 11.13 11.92
C GLY A 217 -38.11 9.61 12.09
N ARG A 218 -39.30 9.17 12.53
CA ARG A 218 -39.62 7.77 12.91
C ARG A 218 -40.13 6.90 11.74
N LYS A 219 -39.80 7.23 10.49
CA LYS A 219 -40.16 6.40 9.33
C LYS A 219 -39.47 5.03 9.42
N THR A 220 -40.22 3.98 9.08
CA THR A 220 -39.72 2.61 8.95
C THR A 220 -38.92 2.46 7.65
N VAL A 221 -38.11 1.40 7.58
CA VAL A 221 -37.30 1.09 6.38
C VAL A 221 -38.21 0.84 5.17
N ASP A 222 -39.32 0.12 5.35
CA ASP A 222 -40.29 -0.15 4.27
C ASP A 222 -40.89 1.13 3.71
N ASN A 223 -41.26 2.10 4.57
CA ASN A 223 -41.74 3.40 4.12
C ASN A 223 -40.66 4.14 3.33
N MET A 224 -39.39 4.06 3.76
CA MET A 224 -38.27 4.66 3.03
C MET A 224 -38.06 3.99 1.66
N LEU A 225 -38.18 2.67 1.55
CA LEU A 225 -38.06 1.94 0.28
C LEU A 225 -39.09 2.40 -0.75
N SER A 226 -40.35 2.59 -0.35
CA SER A 226 -41.40 3.12 -1.23
C SER A 226 -41.06 4.53 -1.74
N ILE A 227 -40.53 5.39 -0.85
CA ILE A 227 -40.10 6.74 -1.22
C ILE A 227 -38.90 6.69 -2.17
N ILE A 228 -37.91 5.85 -1.88
CA ILE A 228 -36.73 5.63 -2.75
C ILE A 228 -37.17 5.17 -4.13
N SER A 229 -38.10 4.23 -4.22
CA SER A 229 -38.67 3.77 -5.51
C SER A 229 -39.30 4.91 -6.30
N GLN A 230 -40.04 5.81 -5.65
CA GLN A 230 -40.62 6.98 -6.31
C GLN A 230 -39.55 7.97 -6.77
N ILE A 231 -38.56 8.25 -5.93
CA ILE A 231 -37.44 9.15 -6.29
C ILE A 231 -36.68 8.59 -7.49
N ALA A 232 -36.29 7.31 -7.43
CA ALA A 232 -35.58 6.63 -8.51
C ALA A 232 -36.34 6.66 -9.84
N ARG A 233 -37.67 6.54 -9.80
CA ARG A 233 -38.51 6.68 -11.00
C ARG A 233 -38.56 8.13 -11.49
N ASN A 234 -38.83 9.10 -10.61
CA ASN A 234 -38.91 10.52 -10.94
C ASN A 234 -37.61 11.08 -11.53
N THR A 235 -36.45 10.61 -11.06
CA THR A 235 -35.12 11.05 -11.53
C THR A 235 -34.57 10.17 -12.65
N ALA A 236 -35.36 9.24 -13.19
CA ALA A 236 -34.95 8.26 -14.18
C ALA A 236 -33.61 7.57 -13.84
N LEU A 237 -33.47 7.11 -12.58
CA LEU A 237 -32.24 6.48 -12.08
C LEU A 237 -31.86 5.28 -12.98
N GLY A 238 -30.71 5.29 -13.65
CA GLY A 238 -30.35 4.21 -14.59
C GLY A 238 -29.94 2.92 -13.88
N VAL A 239 -29.03 3.02 -12.91
CA VAL A 239 -28.55 1.90 -12.09
C VAL A 239 -28.21 2.37 -10.68
N LEU A 240 -28.55 1.54 -9.68
CA LEU A 240 -28.14 1.73 -8.28
C LEU A 240 -27.02 0.76 -7.96
N VAL A 241 -25.86 1.26 -7.54
CA VAL A 241 -24.71 0.45 -7.11
C VAL A 241 -24.58 0.55 -5.60
N ILE A 242 -24.52 -0.59 -4.92
CA ILE A 242 -24.34 -0.68 -3.47
C ILE A 242 -23.06 -1.46 -3.22
N ASP A 243 -22.04 -0.76 -2.71
CA ASP A 243 -20.70 -1.28 -2.48
C ASP A 243 -20.47 -1.59 -0.99
N GLU A 244 -19.47 -2.44 -0.74
CA GLU A 244 -19.07 -2.89 0.59
C GLU A 244 -20.22 -3.50 1.40
N ILE A 245 -21.08 -4.32 0.77
CA ILE A 245 -22.27 -4.91 1.41
C ILE A 245 -21.94 -5.74 2.67
N GLN A 246 -20.70 -6.22 2.82
CA GLN A 246 -20.24 -6.92 4.01
C GLN A 246 -20.11 -6.03 5.26
N HIS A 247 -20.17 -4.70 5.12
CA HIS A 247 -20.23 -3.77 6.26
C HIS A 247 -21.61 -3.75 6.94
N LEU A 248 -22.65 -4.28 6.29
CA LEU A 248 -23.93 -4.45 6.95
C LEU A 248 -23.82 -5.48 8.07
N ASN A 249 -24.27 -5.10 9.25
CA ASN A 249 -24.23 -5.95 10.43
C ASN A 249 -25.60 -6.62 10.59
N GLY A 250 -25.63 -7.96 10.50
CA GLY A 250 -26.86 -8.75 10.70
C GLY A 250 -27.59 -8.39 11.99
N ALA A 251 -26.88 -8.25 13.12
CA ALA A 251 -27.50 -7.91 14.40
C ALA A 251 -28.13 -6.50 14.42
N LYS A 252 -27.49 -5.52 13.79
CA LYS A 252 -28.01 -4.14 13.71
C LYS A 252 -29.07 -3.95 12.61
N SER A 253 -29.06 -4.82 11.62
CA SER A 253 -30.07 -4.91 10.55
C SER A 253 -31.30 -5.73 10.97
N GLY A 254 -31.30 -6.25 12.21
CA GLY A 254 -32.41 -7.01 12.79
C GLY A 254 -32.46 -8.49 12.36
N GLY A 255 -31.33 -9.01 11.88
CA GLY A 255 -31.10 -10.37 11.41
C GLY A 255 -30.64 -10.40 9.95
N ASP A 256 -29.89 -11.45 9.60
CA ASP A 256 -29.47 -11.74 8.21
C ASP A 256 -30.68 -11.91 7.28
N GLU A 257 -31.77 -12.49 7.78
CA GLU A 257 -33.04 -12.65 7.06
C GLU A 257 -33.70 -11.30 6.73
N LYS A 258 -33.70 -10.33 7.66
CA LYS A 258 -34.23 -8.98 7.39
C LYS A 258 -33.40 -8.22 6.37
N MET A 259 -32.07 -8.38 6.42
CA MET A 259 -31.16 -7.81 5.43
C MET A 259 -31.43 -8.39 4.04
N LEU A 260 -31.59 -9.71 3.93
CA LEU A 260 -31.91 -10.35 2.67
C LEU A 260 -33.27 -9.87 2.15
N ASN A 261 -34.30 -9.89 2.99
CA ASN A 261 -35.64 -9.42 2.63
C ASN A 261 -35.63 -7.96 2.17
N PHE A 262 -34.80 -7.12 2.80
CA PHE A 262 -34.60 -5.74 2.35
C PHE A 262 -34.07 -5.68 0.92
N PHE A 263 -33.00 -6.40 0.58
CA PHE A 263 -32.44 -6.34 -0.77
C PHE A 263 -33.36 -6.96 -1.82
N VAL A 264 -34.04 -8.07 -1.49
CA VAL A 264 -35.07 -8.66 -2.37
C VAL A 264 -36.18 -7.65 -2.62
N THR A 265 -36.67 -6.99 -1.55
CA THR A 265 -37.71 -5.96 -1.65
C THR A 265 -37.22 -4.75 -2.44
N LEU A 266 -36.00 -4.27 -2.21
CA LEU A 266 -35.36 -3.18 -2.94
C LEU A 266 -35.36 -3.46 -4.44
N VAL A 267 -34.83 -4.61 -4.85
CA VAL A 267 -34.76 -5.03 -6.27
C VAL A 267 -36.18 -5.14 -6.86
N ASN A 268 -37.11 -5.74 -6.12
CA ASN A 268 -38.47 -5.98 -6.61
C ASN A 268 -39.36 -4.72 -6.63
N THR A 269 -39.04 -3.70 -5.83
CA THR A 269 -39.89 -2.51 -5.59
C THR A 269 -39.37 -1.27 -6.30
N ILE A 270 -38.05 -1.10 -6.40
CA ILE A 270 -37.47 0.08 -7.05
C ILE A 270 -37.73 0.06 -8.57
N GLY A 271 -37.73 -1.12 -9.21
CA GLY A 271 -37.91 -1.21 -10.66
C GLY A 271 -36.75 -0.59 -11.46
N VAL A 272 -35.58 -0.49 -10.84
CA VAL A 272 -34.31 -0.03 -11.41
C VAL A 272 -33.28 -1.13 -11.19
N PRO A 273 -32.38 -1.39 -12.14
CA PRO A 273 -31.29 -2.31 -11.92
C PRO A 273 -30.44 -1.96 -10.69
N VAL A 274 -30.12 -2.98 -9.89
CA VAL A 274 -29.27 -2.87 -8.71
C VAL A 274 -28.03 -3.74 -8.88
N ILE A 275 -26.84 -3.16 -8.67
CA ILE A 275 -25.57 -3.87 -8.62
C ILE A 275 -25.09 -3.91 -7.18
N LEU A 276 -24.90 -5.11 -6.64
CA LEU A 276 -24.31 -5.28 -5.31
C LEU A 276 -22.84 -5.65 -5.44
N ILE A 277 -21.97 -5.03 -4.66
CA ILE A 277 -20.53 -5.32 -4.64
C ILE A 277 -20.13 -5.66 -3.21
N GLY A 278 -19.41 -6.77 -3.04
CA GLY A 278 -18.89 -7.13 -1.72
C GLY A 278 -17.92 -8.30 -1.75
N THR A 279 -17.63 -8.81 -0.56
CA THR A 279 -16.77 -9.99 -0.37
C THR A 279 -17.58 -11.29 -0.36
N THR A 280 -16.88 -12.42 -0.44
CA THR A 280 -17.47 -13.76 -0.37
C THR A 280 -18.25 -14.01 0.92
N LYS A 281 -17.92 -13.30 2.00
CA LYS A 281 -18.65 -13.30 3.27
C LYS A 281 -20.08 -12.82 3.13
N ALA A 282 -20.32 -11.72 2.41
CA ALA A 282 -21.67 -11.24 2.17
C ALA A 282 -22.50 -12.24 1.33
N LEU A 283 -21.83 -13.05 0.51
CA LEU A 283 -22.47 -14.04 -0.35
C LEU A 283 -23.09 -15.18 0.47
N SER A 284 -22.42 -15.71 1.51
CA SER A 284 -22.96 -16.83 2.30
C SER A 284 -24.33 -16.52 2.93
N VAL A 285 -24.57 -15.26 3.27
CA VAL A 285 -25.85 -14.75 3.77
C VAL A 285 -26.91 -14.60 2.66
N LEU A 286 -26.50 -14.35 1.41
CA LEU A 286 -27.38 -13.97 0.30
C LEU A 286 -27.69 -15.13 -0.70
N GLN A 287 -27.21 -16.35 -0.46
CA GLN A 287 -27.09 -17.36 -1.53
C GLN A 287 -28.40 -17.94 -2.08
N SER A 288 -29.45 -18.25 -1.31
CA SER A 288 -30.57 -19.08 -1.83
C SER A 288 -31.74 -18.27 -2.40
N GLU A 289 -32.12 -17.17 -1.76
CA GLU A 289 -33.33 -16.41 -2.10
C GLU A 289 -33.01 -15.21 -3.01
N PHE A 290 -31.87 -14.55 -2.80
CA PHE A 290 -31.44 -13.41 -3.61
C PHE A 290 -31.05 -13.81 -5.06
N ARG A 291 -30.56 -15.04 -5.25
CA ARG A 291 -30.34 -15.59 -6.60
C ARG A 291 -31.67 -15.82 -7.34
N GLN A 292 -32.74 -16.17 -6.63
CA GLN A 292 -34.04 -16.40 -7.24
C GLN A 292 -34.70 -15.11 -7.73
N ALA A 293 -34.58 -14.03 -6.95
CA ALA A 293 -35.08 -12.70 -7.31
C ALA A 293 -34.44 -12.11 -8.58
N ARG A 294 -33.22 -12.57 -8.93
CA ARG A 294 -32.43 -12.06 -10.07
C ARG A 294 -32.44 -12.96 -11.31
N ARG A 295 -33.18 -14.09 -11.29
CA ARG A 295 -33.25 -15.06 -12.40
C ARG A 295 -33.76 -14.49 -13.73
N GLY A 296 -34.36 -13.30 -13.75
CA GLY A 296 -34.89 -12.68 -14.97
C GLY A 296 -33.83 -12.04 -15.89
N SER A 297 -32.61 -11.76 -15.43
CA SER A 297 -31.66 -10.91 -16.19
C SER A 297 -30.71 -11.64 -17.15
N GLY A 298 -30.46 -12.94 -16.95
CA GLY A 298 -29.49 -13.70 -17.73
C GLY A 298 -28.03 -13.22 -17.65
N GLN A 299 -27.71 -12.17 -16.87
CA GLN A 299 -26.34 -11.63 -16.80
C GLN A 299 -25.43 -12.47 -15.90
N GLY A 300 -25.97 -13.17 -14.90
CA GLY A 300 -25.18 -13.98 -13.96
C GLY A 300 -24.36 -13.15 -12.96
N ASP A 301 -23.94 -13.80 -11.87
CA ASP A 301 -23.04 -13.21 -10.88
C ASP A 301 -21.61 -13.09 -11.43
N MET A 302 -20.91 -12.04 -11.04
CA MET A 302 -19.52 -11.78 -11.44
C MET A 302 -18.59 -12.12 -10.29
N ILE A 303 -17.75 -13.14 -10.48
CA ILE A 303 -16.76 -13.55 -9.49
C ILE A 303 -15.43 -12.87 -9.81
N TRP A 304 -14.99 -12.01 -8.90
CA TRP A 304 -13.76 -11.24 -8.97
C TRP A 304 -12.67 -11.95 -8.16
N GLU A 305 -12.14 -13.02 -8.75
CA GLU A 305 -11.10 -13.84 -8.14
C GLU A 305 -9.73 -13.16 -8.17
N ARG A 306 -8.77 -13.79 -7.49
CA ARG A 306 -7.36 -13.38 -7.55
C ARG A 306 -6.85 -13.52 -8.98
N LEU A 307 -5.91 -12.65 -9.35
CA LEU A 307 -5.35 -12.71 -10.69
C LEU A 307 -4.54 -13.99 -10.81
N SER A 308 -4.87 -14.82 -11.79
CA SER A 308 -4.09 -16.02 -12.10
C SER A 308 -2.75 -15.63 -12.72
N LYS A 309 -1.73 -16.47 -12.53
CA LYS A 309 -0.42 -16.29 -13.17
C LYS A 309 -0.48 -16.64 -14.65
N ASP A 310 -1.21 -15.85 -15.41
CA ASP A 310 -1.44 -15.99 -16.84
C ASP A 310 -1.12 -14.68 -17.58
N LYS A 311 -1.56 -14.57 -18.83
CA LYS A 311 -1.37 -13.39 -19.65
C LYS A 311 -1.90 -12.10 -19.01
N SER A 312 -2.94 -12.19 -18.17
CA SER A 312 -3.50 -11.03 -17.46
C SER A 312 -2.55 -10.52 -16.39
N TRP A 313 -1.88 -11.43 -15.67
CA TRP A 313 -0.81 -11.08 -14.73
C TRP A 313 0.39 -10.48 -15.45
N GLU A 314 0.83 -11.11 -16.53
CA GLU A 314 1.94 -10.61 -17.36
C GLU A 314 1.66 -9.19 -17.85
N LEU A 315 0.46 -8.94 -18.38
CA LEU A 315 0.04 -7.64 -18.89
C LEU A 315 0.03 -6.57 -17.79
N LEU A 316 -0.49 -6.90 -16.59
CA LEU A 316 -0.48 -6.00 -15.45
C LEU A 316 0.93 -5.64 -14.98
N ILE A 317 1.78 -6.66 -14.78
CA ILE A 317 3.13 -6.42 -14.25
C ILE A 317 4.00 -5.70 -15.28
N ASN A 318 3.92 -6.04 -16.56
CA ASN A 318 4.64 -5.29 -17.60
C ASN A 318 4.30 -3.81 -17.56
N ALA A 319 3.00 -3.45 -17.51
CA ALA A 319 2.57 -2.06 -17.45
C ALA A 319 3.05 -1.34 -16.18
N LEU A 320 3.13 -2.03 -15.04
CA LEU A 320 3.66 -1.45 -13.80
C LEU A 320 5.18 -1.32 -13.83
N TRP A 321 5.88 -2.24 -14.49
CA TRP A 321 7.34 -2.35 -14.45
C TRP A 321 8.07 -1.24 -15.22
N ASP A 322 7.38 -0.60 -16.16
CA ASP A 322 7.84 0.58 -16.89
C ASP A 322 8.11 1.78 -15.96
N TYR A 323 7.55 1.75 -14.73
CA TYR A 323 7.66 2.82 -13.75
C TYR A 323 8.72 2.52 -12.68
N GLN A 324 9.96 2.95 -12.93
CA GLN A 324 11.08 2.78 -12.00
C GLN A 324 11.73 4.11 -11.63
N TRP A 325 11.71 4.46 -10.34
CA TRP A 325 12.41 5.63 -9.82
C TRP A 325 13.72 5.28 -9.09
N THR A 326 14.23 4.06 -9.26
CA THR A 326 15.61 3.70 -8.91
C THR A 326 16.58 4.28 -9.94
N LYS A 327 17.81 4.65 -9.53
CA LYS A 327 18.81 5.19 -10.47
C LYS A 327 19.18 4.19 -11.57
N LYS A 328 19.21 2.89 -11.24
CA LYS A 328 19.44 1.82 -12.19
C LYS A 328 18.11 1.24 -12.66
N GLU A 329 17.95 1.14 -13.98
CA GLU A 329 16.86 0.38 -14.60
C GLU A 329 17.13 -1.11 -14.50
N VAL A 330 16.07 -1.87 -14.21
CA VAL A 330 16.11 -3.32 -14.22
C VAL A 330 15.04 -3.81 -15.18
N PRO A 331 15.38 -4.61 -16.22
CA PRO A 331 14.36 -5.22 -17.06
C PRO A 331 13.54 -6.24 -16.26
N LEU A 332 12.25 -6.38 -16.59
CA LEU A 332 11.41 -7.41 -15.96
C LEU A 332 11.90 -8.79 -16.39
N THR A 333 12.37 -9.58 -15.43
CA THR A 333 12.73 -10.99 -15.67
C THR A 333 11.59 -11.91 -15.20
N PRO A 334 11.52 -13.14 -15.74
CA PRO A 334 10.58 -14.15 -15.24
C PRO A 334 10.72 -14.37 -13.73
N GLU A 335 11.95 -14.39 -13.20
CA GLU A 335 12.20 -14.54 -11.76
C GLU A 335 11.56 -13.40 -10.95
N LEU A 336 11.66 -12.14 -11.40
CA LEU A 336 11.08 -11.00 -10.71
C LEU A 336 9.54 -11.03 -10.73
N SER A 337 8.96 -11.37 -11.87
CA SER A 337 7.50 -11.56 -12.00
C SER A 337 7.01 -12.70 -11.10
N ASP A 338 7.75 -13.80 -11.05
CA ASP A 338 7.45 -14.97 -10.25
C ASP A 338 7.46 -14.66 -8.76
N VAL A 339 8.46 -13.92 -8.30
CA VAL A 339 8.57 -13.51 -6.89
C VAL A 339 7.46 -12.54 -6.50
N LEU A 340 7.14 -11.57 -7.35
CA LEU A 340 6.00 -10.69 -7.10
C LEU A 340 4.69 -11.48 -7.01
N TYR A 341 4.49 -12.46 -7.89
CA TYR A 341 3.29 -13.31 -7.84
C TYR A 341 3.28 -14.17 -6.57
N GLU A 342 4.40 -14.79 -6.22
CA GLU A 342 4.53 -15.66 -5.05
C GLU A 342 4.30 -14.90 -3.74
N GLU A 343 4.81 -13.68 -3.61
CA GLU A 343 4.66 -12.88 -2.39
C GLU A 343 3.31 -12.14 -2.33
N SER A 344 2.62 -11.93 -3.46
CA SER A 344 1.30 -11.28 -3.50
C SER A 344 0.12 -12.26 -3.62
N GLN A 345 0.38 -13.49 -4.04
CA GLN A 345 -0.61 -14.52 -4.35
C GLN A 345 -1.68 -14.07 -5.36
N GLY A 346 -1.31 -13.17 -6.28
CA GLY A 346 -2.20 -12.64 -7.32
C GLY A 346 -3.12 -11.51 -6.84
N ILE A 347 -2.91 -10.98 -5.62
CA ILE A 347 -3.66 -9.83 -5.10
C ILE A 347 -3.02 -8.55 -5.63
N ILE A 348 -3.74 -7.81 -6.48
CA ILE A 348 -3.23 -6.63 -7.20
C ILE A 348 -2.72 -5.55 -6.23
N ASP A 349 -3.50 -5.19 -5.21
CA ASP A 349 -3.10 -4.17 -4.23
C ASP A 349 -1.78 -4.53 -3.52
N ILE A 350 -1.61 -5.80 -3.13
CA ILE A 350 -0.39 -6.29 -2.48
C ILE A 350 0.78 -6.25 -3.47
N ALA A 351 0.59 -6.68 -4.72
CA ALA A 351 1.63 -6.66 -5.74
C ALA A 351 2.15 -5.24 -6.00
N VAL A 352 1.25 -4.26 -6.20
CA VAL A 352 1.61 -2.85 -6.43
C VAL A 352 2.32 -2.27 -5.21
N LYS A 353 1.80 -2.49 -4.00
CA LYS A 353 2.42 -2.03 -2.75
C LYS A 353 3.80 -2.65 -2.56
N LEU A 354 3.94 -3.95 -2.79
CA LEU A 354 5.22 -4.66 -2.65
C LEU A 354 6.27 -4.12 -3.63
N TYR A 355 5.87 -3.85 -4.87
CA TYR A 355 6.74 -3.23 -5.87
C TYR A 355 7.16 -1.81 -5.46
N ALA A 356 6.21 -0.97 -5.06
CA ALA A 356 6.46 0.39 -4.57
C ALA A 356 7.40 0.41 -3.35
N MET A 357 7.14 -0.44 -2.35
CA MET A 357 7.98 -0.56 -1.16
C MET A 357 9.40 -1.06 -1.49
N SER A 358 9.53 -1.96 -2.46
CA SER A 358 10.82 -2.44 -2.94
C SER A 358 11.65 -1.34 -3.59
N GLN A 359 11.04 -0.49 -4.42
CA GLN A 359 11.71 0.68 -4.97
C GLN A 359 12.17 1.64 -3.87
N ILE A 360 11.28 1.98 -2.94
CA ILE A 360 11.61 2.89 -1.83
C ILE A 360 12.77 2.35 -1.01
N ARG A 361 12.79 1.05 -0.69
CA ARG A 361 13.91 0.43 0.04
C ARG A 361 15.21 0.44 -0.76
N ALA A 362 15.16 0.22 -2.08
CA ALA A 362 16.33 0.29 -2.95
C ALA A 362 16.92 1.71 -2.98
N ILE A 363 16.07 2.73 -3.10
CA ILE A 363 16.45 4.16 -3.10
C ILE A 363 17.08 4.54 -1.76
N LEU A 364 16.39 4.22 -0.67
CA LEU A 364 16.77 4.60 0.68
C LEU A 364 18.06 3.90 1.16
N SER A 365 18.26 2.64 0.78
CA SER A 365 19.50 1.92 1.09
C SER A 365 20.71 2.31 0.22
N GLY A 366 20.49 3.11 -0.84
CA GLY A 366 21.52 3.47 -1.81
C GLY A 366 21.94 2.31 -2.74
N ARG A 367 21.31 1.13 -2.64
CA ARG A 367 21.56 0.01 -3.58
C ARG A 367 21.07 0.34 -4.98
N GLU A 368 19.97 1.10 -5.07
CA GLU A 368 19.42 1.63 -6.33
C GLU A 368 19.09 0.57 -7.40
N ASP A 369 18.89 -0.69 -7.00
CA ASP A 369 18.60 -1.83 -7.88
C ASP A 369 17.51 -2.72 -7.25
N ILE A 370 16.56 -3.19 -8.06
CA ILE A 370 15.44 -4.04 -7.64
C ILE A 370 15.78 -5.49 -7.93
N THR A 371 15.91 -6.30 -6.89
CA THR A 371 16.26 -7.72 -7.00
C THR A 371 15.19 -8.61 -6.36
N ALA A 372 15.12 -9.87 -6.80
CA ALA A 372 14.23 -10.88 -6.22
C ALA A 372 14.43 -11.01 -4.69
N ASN A 373 15.68 -10.95 -4.22
CA ASN A 373 16.00 -10.99 -2.80
C ASN A 373 15.49 -9.76 -2.04
N LEU A 374 15.56 -8.56 -2.64
CA LEU A 374 15.01 -7.35 -2.05
C LEU A 374 13.49 -7.46 -1.89
N ILE A 375 12.78 -7.93 -2.93
CA ILE A 375 11.33 -8.10 -2.89
C ILE A 375 10.92 -9.07 -1.77
N ARG A 376 11.58 -10.24 -1.67
CA ARG A 376 11.34 -11.21 -0.58
C ARG A 376 11.63 -10.63 0.81
N GLN A 377 12.68 -9.81 0.93
CA GLN A 377 13.00 -9.13 2.20
C GLN A 377 11.92 -8.12 2.59
N VAL A 378 11.45 -7.30 1.65
CA VAL A 378 10.36 -6.35 1.88
C VAL A 378 9.08 -7.09 2.24
N ALA A 379 8.72 -8.15 1.52
CA ALA A 379 7.57 -8.97 1.83
C ALA A 379 7.65 -9.53 3.26
N LYS A 380 8.78 -10.12 3.64
CA LYS A 380 9.03 -10.65 4.99
C LYS A 380 8.90 -9.58 6.08
N ASP A 381 9.42 -8.39 5.84
CA ASP A 381 9.50 -7.33 6.84
C ASP A 381 8.18 -6.57 6.99
N ASN A 382 7.43 -6.40 5.89
CA ASN A 382 6.30 -5.47 5.79
C ASN A 382 4.93 -6.14 5.62
N LEU A 383 4.85 -7.37 5.11
CA LEU A 383 3.59 -8.10 4.95
C LEU A 383 3.24 -8.96 6.18
N LYS A 384 3.89 -8.74 7.34
CA LYS A 384 3.75 -9.59 8.54
C LYS A 384 2.31 -9.88 8.95
N LEU A 385 1.42 -8.89 8.84
CA LEU A 385 0.01 -9.02 9.24
C LEU A 385 -0.81 -9.85 8.25
N VAL A 386 -0.51 -9.75 6.96
CA VAL A 386 -1.22 -10.48 5.88
C VAL A 386 -0.52 -11.78 5.49
N ARG A 387 0.69 -12.04 6.01
CA ARG A 387 1.51 -13.20 5.66
C ARG A 387 0.86 -14.55 5.99
N PRO A 388 0.24 -14.76 7.18
CA PRO A 388 -0.43 -16.02 7.46
C PRO A 388 -1.54 -16.35 6.45
N MET A 389 -2.23 -15.31 5.96
CA MET A 389 -3.24 -15.42 4.92
C MET A 389 -2.62 -15.72 3.55
N LEU A 390 -1.55 -15.04 3.17
CA LEU A 390 -0.84 -15.31 1.91
C LEU A 390 -0.26 -16.74 1.90
N GLU A 391 0.26 -17.22 3.02
CA GLU A 391 0.73 -18.59 3.18
C GLU A 391 -0.43 -19.60 3.08
N ALA A 392 -1.60 -19.28 3.65
CA ALA A 392 -2.81 -20.10 3.48
C ALA A 392 -3.24 -20.17 2.01
N LEU A 393 -3.29 -19.04 1.30
CA LEU A 393 -3.60 -18.97 -0.13
C LEU A 393 -2.58 -19.75 -0.98
N LYS A 394 -1.30 -19.65 -0.64
CA LYS A 394 -0.20 -20.37 -1.31
C LYS A 394 -0.30 -21.87 -1.10
N SER A 395 -0.71 -22.31 0.09
CA SER A 395 -0.88 -23.73 0.41
C SER A 395 -2.06 -24.39 -0.31
N GLY A 396 -3.01 -23.59 -0.82
CA GLY A 396 -4.26 -24.10 -1.41
C GLY A 396 -5.17 -24.81 -0.40
N ASN A 397 -4.84 -24.79 0.90
CA ASN A 397 -5.61 -25.49 1.92
C ASN A 397 -6.92 -24.75 2.22
N ILE A 398 -8.02 -25.30 1.73
CA ILE A 398 -9.38 -24.76 1.87
C ILE A 398 -9.72 -24.45 3.35
N LYS A 399 -9.27 -25.28 4.30
CA LYS A 399 -9.54 -25.06 5.73
C LYS A 399 -8.78 -23.89 6.32
N GLU A 400 -7.54 -23.65 5.88
CA GLU A 400 -6.75 -22.50 6.32
C GLU A 400 -7.22 -21.22 5.65
N ILE A 401 -7.57 -21.28 4.35
CA ILE A 401 -8.15 -20.17 3.61
C ILE A 401 -9.47 -19.72 4.26
N ALA A 402 -10.30 -20.67 4.72
CA ALA A 402 -11.54 -20.38 5.41
C ALA A 402 -11.37 -19.62 6.74
N LYS A 403 -10.19 -19.67 7.38
CA LYS A 403 -9.92 -18.91 8.63
C LYS A 403 -9.70 -17.42 8.38
N TYR A 404 -9.29 -17.05 7.17
CA TYR A 404 -9.04 -15.66 6.77
C TYR A 404 -10.25 -15.17 5.98
N GLU A 405 -11.34 -14.95 6.73
CA GLU A 405 -12.69 -14.68 6.24
C GLU A 405 -12.81 -13.37 5.46
N ASP A 406 -11.97 -12.39 5.82
CA ASP A 406 -11.78 -11.16 5.09
C ASP A 406 -10.30 -11.08 4.70
N ILE A 407 -10.02 -11.16 3.40
CA ILE A 407 -8.74 -10.66 2.85
C ILE A 407 -8.82 -9.14 2.87
N CYS A 408 -9.14 -8.56 4.03
CA CYS A 408 -8.90 -7.16 4.28
C CYS A 408 -7.44 -6.96 3.89
N THR A 409 -7.21 -6.03 2.98
CA THR A 409 -5.98 -5.27 3.01
C THR A 409 -5.95 -4.70 4.42
N VAL A 410 -5.39 -5.45 5.38
CA VAL A 410 -4.89 -4.86 6.62
C VAL A 410 -4.07 -3.73 6.08
N ASP A 411 -4.46 -2.48 6.36
CA ASP A 411 -3.82 -1.30 5.79
C ASP A 411 -2.32 -1.50 5.96
N ILE A 412 -1.67 -1.95 4.87
CA ILE A 412 -0.23 -2.08 4.83
C ILE A 412 0.16 -0.62 4.88
N ASP A 413 0.53 -0.18 6.08
CA ASP A 413 0.79 1.20 6.42
C ASP A 413 1.98 1.69 5.61
N PHE A 414 1.71 2.02 4.35
CA PHE A 414 2.71 2.36 3.35
C PHE A 414 3.37 3.69 3.75
N LEU A 415 2.57 4.61 4.31
CA LEU A 415 3.06 5.85 4.88
C LEU A 415 3.96 5.59 6.08
N GLY A 416 3.53 4.76 7.04
CA GLY A 416 4.39 4.37 8.17
C GLY A 416 5.60 3.54 7.74
N PHE A 417 5.56 2.81 6.64
CA PHE A 417 6.74 2.18 6.04
C PHE A 417 7.73 3.23 5.53
N VAL A 418 7.26 4.23 4.79
CA VAL A 418 8.09 5.34 4.31
C VAL A 418 8.70 6.09 5.50
N ASP A 419 7.90 6.39 6.53
CA ASP A 419 8.36 7.12 7.71
C ASP A 419 9.36 6.31 8.54
N LYS A 420 9.09 5.04 8.82
CA LYS A 420 10.04 4.15 9.53
C LYS A 420 11.34 3.99 8.75
N SER A 421 11.26 3.85 7.42
CA SER A 421 12.44 3.70 6.57
C SER A 421 13.25 5.00 6.52
N LYS A 422 12.60 6.16 6.45
CA LYS A 422 13.26 7.47 6.55
C LYS A 422 13.89 7.67 7.93
N GLN A 423 13.17 7.36 9.01
CA GLN A 423 13.66 7.51 10.38
C GLN A 423 14.87 6.62 10.67
N SER A 424 14.86 5.34 10.26
CA SER A 424 16.01 4.46 10.50
C SER A 424 17.27 4.99 9.83
N LEU A 425 17.14 5.55 8.62
CA LEU A 425 18.26 6.12 7.87
C LEU A 425 18.70 7.49 8.38
N ASP A 426 17.76 8.36 8.78
CA ASP A 426 18.07 9.66 9.39
C ASP A 426 18.78 9.46 10.75
N TRP A 427 18.37 8.47 11.55
CA TRP A 427 19.09 8.09 12.76
C TRP A 427 20.50 7.58 12.48
N ASP A 428 20.69 6.67 11.53
CA ASP A 428 22.02 6.17 11.16
C ASP A 428 22.92 7.28 10.58
N MET A 429 22.35 8.20 9.81
CA MET A 429 23.07 9.33 9.20
C MET A 429 23.43 10.39 10.25
N ARG A 430 22.50 10.76 11.13
CA ARG A 430 22.74 11.66 12.27
C ARG A 430 23.78 11.07 13.23
N MET A 431 23.72 9.77 13.50
CA MET A 431 24.69 9.11 14.38
C MET A 431 26.09 9.14 13.78
N LYS A 432 26.23 8.87 12.47
CA LYS A 432 27.50 9.02 11.75
C LYS A 432 27.99 10.47 11.71
N MET A 433 27.11 11.45 11.53
CA MET A 433 27.46 12.87 11.56
C MET A 433 27.91 13.33 12.96
N LEU A 434 27.21 12.91 14.02
CA LEU A 434 27.57 13.19 15.40
C LEU A 434 28.92 12.55 15.77
N GLN A 435 29.15 11.29 15.37
CA GLN A 435 30.45 10.63 15.56
C GLN A 435 31.58 11.33 14.78
N ARG A 436 31.30 11.83 13.58
CA ARG A 436 32.29 12.57 12.78
C ARG A 436 32.61 13.93 13.40
N GLN A 437 31.60 14.68 13.85
CA GLN A 437 31.80 15.93 14.58
C GLN A 437 32.51 15.73 15.93
N GLN A 438 32.23 14.63 16.65
CA GLN A 438 32.96 14.29 17.87
C GLN A 438 34.44 14.02 17.57
N LYS A 439 34.74 13.20 16.55
CA LYS A 439 36.13 12.94 16.13
C LYS A 439 36.86 14.19 15.62
N GLU A 440 36.17 15.09 14.93
CA GLU A 440 36.74 16.36 14.46
C GLU A 440 37.02 17.31 15.64
N LYS A 441 36.10 17.41 16.62
CA LYS A 441 36.32 18.17 17.86
C LYS A 441 37.42 17.59 18.75
N GLU A 442 37.51 16.26 18.89
CA GLU A 442 38.58 15.60 19.64
C GLU A 442 39.96 15.86 19.02
N LYS A 443 40.04 15.87 17.68
CA LYS A 443 41.27 16.22 16.97
C LYS A 443 41.68 17.67 17.17
N GLU A 444 40.74 18.62 17.07
CA GLU A 444 41.02 20.05 17.33
C GLU A 444 41.48 20.31 18.77
N VAL A 445 40.82 19.69 19.75
CA VAL A 445 41.20 19.81 21.16
C VAL A 445 42.59 19.21 21.42
N ASN A 446 42.91 18.06 20.84
CA ASN A 446 44.24 17.45 20.99
C ASN A 446 45.34 18.27 20.30
N LEU A 447 45.05 18.89 19.15
CA LEU A 447 45.99 19.80 18.47
C LEU A 447 46.29 21.03 19.35
N SER A 448 45.25 21.65 19.91
CA SER A 448 45.38 22.78 20.83
C SER A 448 46.16 22.43 22.10
N LYS A 449 45.92 21.24 22.69
CA LYS A 449 46.64 20.77 23.88
C LYS A 449 48.13 20.53 23.59
N LYS A 450 48.46 20.00 22.40
CA LYS A 450 49.86 19.80 21.94
C LYS A 450 50.61 21.13 21.87
N GLU A 451 50.01 22.15 21.28
CA GLU A 451 50.60 23.50 21.15
C GLU A 451 50.83 24.15 22.51
N GLN A 452 49.85 24.08 23.42
CA GLN A 452 49.96 24.65 24.77
C GLN A 452 51.01 23.92 25.63
N ALA A 453 51.13 22.60 25.49
CA ALA A 453 52.16 21.83 26.20
C ALA A 453 53.57 22.18 25.71
N ILE A 454 53.76 22.38 24.40
CA ILE A 454 55.05 22.79 23.82
C ILE A 454 55.46 24.18 24.32
N LEU A 455 54.53 25.15 24.35
CA LEU A 455 54.80 26.50 24.87
C LEU A 455 55.26 26.49 26.32
N LYS A 456 54.59 25.73 27.20
CA LYS A 456 55.00 25.61 28.61
C LYS A 456 56.37 24.95 28.79
N LEU A 457 56.73 24.00 27.93
CA LEU A 457 58.05 23.37 27.97
C LEU A 457 59.16 24.34 27.50
N LEU A 458 58.85 25.20 26.53
CA LEU A 458 59.76 26.27 26.09
C LEU A 458 60.00 27.30 27.21
N ASP A 459 58.96 27.67 27.95
CA ASP A 459 59.07 28.56 29.13
C ASP A 459 59.95 27.96 30.25
N LEU A 460 60.03 26.62 30.31
CA LEU A 460 60.93 25.87 31.18
C LEU A 460 62.36 25.73 30.61
N ASN A 461 62.71 26.50 29.57
CA ASN A 461 64.01 26.51 28.91
C ASN A 461 64.41 25.18 28.23
N ILE A 462 63.43 24.37 27.85
CA ILE A 462 63.66 23.12 27.10
C ILE A 462 63.76 23.41 25.62
N ASP A 463 64.78 22.86 24.95
CA ASP A 463 64.98 23.02 23.50
C ASP A 463 63.72 22.60 22.70
N ALA A 464 63.35 23.43 21.73
CA ALA A 464 62.14 23.27 20.93
C ALA A 464 62.02 21.90 20.24
N LYS A 465 63.14 21.35 19.75
CA LYS A 465 63.13 20.02 19.10
C LYS A 465 62.95 18.89 20.11
N LYS A 466 63.49 19.05 21.32
CA LYS A 466 63.28 18.09 22.41
C LYS A 466 61.86 18.13 22.95
N ALA A 467 61.30 19.33 23.13
CA ALA A 467 59.93 19.53 23.60
C ALA A 467 58.90 18.93 22.64
N GLN A 468 59.03 19.20 21.33
CA GLN A 468 58.14 18.63 20.31
C GLN A 468 58.16 17.10 20.32
N LYS A 469 59.36 16.50 20.32
CA LYS A 469 59.51 15.05 20.30
C LYS A 469 58.96 14.38 21.55
N ALA A 470 59.14 14.97 22.73
CA ALA A 470 58.64 14.43 23.98
C ALA A 470 57.11 14.50 24.07
N VAL A 471 56.50 15.62 23.65
CA VAL A 471 55.04 15.79 23.65
C VAL A 471 54.37 14.85 22.64
N GLU A 472 54.97 14.67 21.47
CA GLU A 472 54.45 13.76 20.44
C GLU A 472 54.49 12.29 20.90
N GLN A 473 55.57 11.88 21.59
CA GLN A 473 55.66 10.54 22.18
C GLN A 473 54.71 10.30 23.36
N VAL A 474 54.35 11.34 24.12
CA VAL A 474 53.37 11.24 25.20
C VAL A 474 51.95 11.09 24.65
N LEU A 475 51.63 11.82 23.57
CA LEU A 475 50.31 11.79 22.93
C LEU A 475 50.07 10.52 22.09
N ASP A 476 51.12 9.90 21.55
CA ASP A 476 51.01 8.63 20.81
C ASP A 476 50.76 7.41 21.73
N GLY A 477 51.02 7.54 23.03
CA GLY A 477 50.94 6.44 24.00
C GLY A 477 49.67 6.39 24.85
N GLU A 478 49.01 7.53 25.09
CA GLU A 478 47.82 7.65 25.95
C GLU A 478 46.88 8.76 25.44
N GLU A 479 45.59 8.44 25.25
CA GLU A 479 44.55 9.41 24.89
C GLU A 479 43.93 10.04 26.16
N CYS A 480 43.60 11.35 26.10
CA CYS A 480 42.91 12.14 27.13
C CYS A 480 43.73 12.60 28.36
N LEU A 481 44.93 13.17 28.18
CA LEU A 481 45.69 13.83 29.26
C LEU A 481 45.38 15.35 29.37
N GLU A 482 45.50 15.89 30.59
CA GLU A 482 45.51 17.34 30.87
C GLU A 482 46.84 17.98 30.45
N VAL A 483 46.85 19.28 30.10
CA VAL A 483 48.07 19.95 29.60
C VAL A 483 49.20 19.91 30.63
N SER A 484 48.88 20.00 31.91
CA SER A 484 49.85 19.87 33.02
C SER A 484 50.48 18.48 33.10
N GLU A 485 49.68 17.43 32.90
CA GLU A 485 50.15 16.04 32.93
C GLU A 485 51.05 15.72 31.73
N ILE A 486 50.68 16.23 30.54
CA ILE A 486 51.50 16.12 29.33
C ILE A 486 52.88 16.76 29.57
N VAL A 487 52.90 17.96 30.16
CA VAL A 487 54.15 18.67 30.49
C VAL A 487 54.97 17.90 31.53
N ILE A 488 54.36 17.40 32.61
CA ILE A 488 55.06 16.63 33.65
C ILE A 488 55.67 15.35 33.06
N LYS A 489 54.91 14.58 32.29
CA LYS A 489 55.40 13.35 31.64
C LYS A 489 56.49 13.65 30.61
N ALA A 490 56.34 14.72 29.82
CA ALA A 490 57.36 15.16 28.87
C ALA A 490 58.66 15.56 29.58
N VAL A 491 58.59 16.31 30.70
CA VAL A 491 59.75 16.67 31.54
C VAL A 491 60.40 15.43 32.15
N GLN A 492 59.62 14.45 32.63
CA GLN A 492 60.14 13.18 33.15
C GLN A 492 60.87 12.37 32.08
N MET A 493 60.34 12.33 30.84
CA MET A 493 61.03 11.69 29.70
C MET A 493 62.32 12.42 29.30
N ILE A 494 62.33 13.74 29.39
CA ILE A 494 63.53 14.54 29.08
C ILE A 494 64.59 14.35 30.17
N SER A 495 64.18 14.32 31.43
CA SER A 495 65.05 14.13 32.61
C SER A 495 65.65 12.73 32.68
N THR A 496 64.93 11.71 32.20
CA THR A 496 65.46 10.34 32.08
C THR A 496 66.44 10.19 30.91
N ASN A 497 66.37 11.06 29.90
CA ASN A 497 67.30 11.10 28.76
C ASN A 497 68.61 11.88 29.03
N ASP A 498 68.74 12.60 30.16
CA ASP A 498 69.95 13.38 30.52
C ASP A 498 70.97 12.63 31.41
N LYS A 499 70.82 11.31 31.59
CA LYS A 499 71.94 10.49 32.09
C LYS A 499 72.93 10.20 30.94
N PRO A 500 74.25 10.38 31.15
CA PRO A 500 75.23 10.27 30.08
C PRO A 500 75.25 8.85 29.50
N LYS A 501 75.36 8.79 28.16
CA LYS A 501 75.41 7.58 27.34
C LYS A 501 76.31 6.48 27.94
N ARG A 502 75.69 5.49 28.58
CA ARG A 502 76.27 4.15 28.69
C ARG A 502 75.95 3.41 27.40
N ARG A 503 76.97 3.21 26.56
CA ARG A 503 76.92 2.31 25.40
C ARG A 503 76.59 0.89 25.87
N GLU A 504 75.39 0.39 25.61
CA GLU A 504 75.02 -1.03 25.45
C GLU A 504 73.61 -1.07 24.84
N LYS A 505 73.17 -1.99 23.96
CA LYS A 505 73.79 -3.12 23.27
C LYS A 505 72.89 -3.40 22.06
N SER A 506 73.52 -3.87 20.99
CA SER A 506 72.93 -4.37 19.76
C SER A 506 71.75 -5.33 19.98
N LYS A 507 70.72 -5.18 19.13
CA LYS A 507 69.73 -6.17 18.64
C LYS A 507 69.56 -7.46 19.46
N LEU A 508 68.31 -7.77 19.85
CA LEU A 508 67.90 -9.11 20.30
C LEU A 508 68.39 -10.16 19.28
N LYS A 509 69.46 -10.88 19.64
CA LYS A 509 69.84 -12.15 19.04
C LYS A 509 68.83 -13.19 19.53
N LYS A 510 68.32 -14.03 18.62
CA LYS A 510 67.68 -15.31 18.98
C LYS A 510 68.61 -16.02 19.97
N MET A 511 68.14 -16.25 21.18
CA MET A 511 68.92 -16.97 22.20
C MET A 511 69.00 -18.43 21.80
N ASP A 512 70.21 -18.97 21.82
CA ASP A 512 70.51 -20.37 21.50
C ASP A 512 69.94 -21.27 22.62
N GLU A 513 69.38 -22.44 22.29
CA GLU A 513 68.71 -23.34 23.25
C GLU A 513 69.64 -23.85 24.36
N LYS A 514 70.95 -23.70 24.16
CA LYS A 514 71.99 -24.04 25.15
C LYS A 514 72.45 -22.85 26.00
N ASP A 515 71.90 -21.65 25.81
CA ASP A 515 72.20 -20.50 26.67
C ASP A 515 71.57 -20.69 28.06
N ILE A 516 72.40 -20.62 29.10
CA ILE A 516 72.01 -20.75 30.51
C ILE A 516 70.84 -19.83 30.88
N ARG A 517 70.77 -18.63 30.30
CA ARG A 517 69.68 -17.67 30.57
C ARG A 517 68.35 -18.16 29.98
N PHE A 518 68.39 -18.78 28.80
CA PHE A 518 67.21 -19.38 28.19
C PHE A 518 66.75 -20.60 28.99
N ILE A 519 67.69 -21.46 29.42
CA ILE A 519 67.40 -22.66 30.22
C ILE A 519 66.74 -22.31 31.56
N VAL A 520 67.23 -21.27 32.24
CA VAL A 520 66.66 -20.82 33.52
C VAL A 520 65.29 -20.15 33.33
N GLU A 521 65.10 -19.41 32.23
CA GLU A 521 63.81 -18.78 31.92
C GLU A 521 62.74 -19.81 31.51
N ASP A 522 63.11 -20.82 30.72
CA ASP A 522 62.26 -21.96 30.37
C ASP A 522 61.91 -22.82 31.59
N GLY A 523 62.90 -23.09 32.44
CA GLY A 523 62.69 -23.77 33.73
C GLY A 523 61.73 -23.02 34.66
N ARG A 524 61.83 -21.69 34.71
CA ARG A 524 60.93 -20.83 35.50
C ARG A 524 59.50 -20.84 34.98
N LYS A 525 59.30 -20.93 33.65
CA LYS A 525 57.96 -21.14 33.05
C LYS A 525 57.37 -22.50 33.42
N ASN A 526 58.22 -23.50 33.67
CA ASN A 526 57.84 -24.84 34.10
C ASN A 526 57.87 -25.04 35.63
N ASN A 527 57.85 -23.95 36.42
CA ASN A 527 57.88 -23.96 37.90
C ASN A 527 59.07 -24.69 38.54
N LYS A 528 60.20 -24.82 37.83
CA LYS A 528 61.45 -25.35 38.38
C LYS A 528 62.34 -24.23 38.90
N SER A 529 63.14 -24.52 39.91
CA SER A 529 64.17 -23.59 40.36
C SER A 529 65.30 -23.47 39.32
N ALA A 530 66.04 -22.36 39.35
CA ALA A 530 67.19 -22.16 38.47
C ALA A 530 68.23 -23.28 38.61
N TYR A 531 68.41 -23.79 39.83
CA TYR A 531 69.33 -24.88 40.13
C TYR A 531 68.91 -26.20 39.48
N GLU A 532 67.64 -26.60 39.59
CA GLU A 532 67.12 -27.83 38.97
C GLU A 532 67.19 -27.77 37.45
N SER A 533 66.85 -26.62 36.87
CA SER A 533 66.86 -26.39 35.41
C SER A 533 68.26 -26.54 34.81
N LEU A 534 69.28 -26.07 35.53
CA LEU A 534 70.68 -26.17 35.11
C LEU A 534 71.29 -27.53 35.42
N LYS A 535 70.85 -28.21 36.48
CA LYS A 535 71.23 -29.59 36.79
C LYS A 535 70.73 -30.57 35.72
N GLU A 536 69.47 -30.45 35.30
CA GLU A 536 68.89 -31.32 34.25
C GLU A 536 69.57 -31.16 32.89
N LYS A 537 70.01 -29.95 32.53
CA LYS A 537 70.75 -29.68 31.30
C LYS A 537 72.25 -29.97 31.39
N GLY A 538 72.71 -30.54 32.52
CA GLY A 538 74.10 -31.01 32.71
C GLY A 538 75.12 -29.91 33.01
N PHE A 539 74.68 -28.68 33.30
CA PHE A 539 75.58 -27.56 33.64
C PHE A 539 76.03 -27.59 35.10
N ILE A 540 75.26 -28.23 35.99
CA ILE A 540 75.63 -28.44 37.38
C ILE A 540 75.93 -29.92 37.57
N LYS A 541 77.21 -30.26 37.69
CA LYS A 541 77.67 -31.62 38.01
C LYS A 541 77.68 -31.84 39.52
N GLN A 542 77.38 -33.07 39.96
CA GLN A 542 77.53 -33.46 41.36
C GLN A 542 78.98 -33.82 41.68
N VAL A 543 79.46 -33.40 42.86
CA VAL A 543 80.84 -33.61 43.35
C VAL A 543 81.23 -35.09 43.38
N GLU A 544 80.25 -35.97 43.59
CA GLU A 544 80.43 -37.43 43.61
C GLU A 544 80.86 -38.03 42.25
N ASN A 545 80.63 -37.33 41.13
CA ASN A 545 80.90 -37.85 39.78
C ASN A 545 82.18 -37.33 39.11
N ASP A 546 82.85 -36.29 39.65
CA ASP A 546 84.04 -35.67 39.03
C ASP A 546 85.32 -35.75 39.90
N PHE A 547 85.25 -36.05 41.21
CA PHE A 547 86.44 -36.08 42.09
C PHE A 547 86.96 -37.48 42.51
N PHE A 548 86.26 -38.57 42.20
CA PHE A 548 86.72 -39.95 42.46
C PHE A 548 86.50 -40.91 41.27
N LYS A 549 87.15 -40.62 40.13
CA LYS A 549 87.54 -41.66 39.17
C LYS A 549 89.03 -41.52 38.82
N VAL A 550 89.85 -42.10 39.70
CA VAL A 550 91.22 -42.51 39.42
C VAL A 550 91.14 -43.98 38.97
N VAL A 551 91.61 -44.24 37.74
CA VAL A 551 91.75 -45.53 37.02
C VAL A 551 90.45 -46.23 36.61
#